data_AF-A0A2T0W817-F1
#
_entry.id   AF-A0A2T0W817-F1
#
_cell.length_a   1.000
_cell.length_b   1.000
_cell.length_c   1.000
_cell.angle_alpha   90.00
_cell.angle_beta   90.00
_cell.angle_gamma   90.00
#
_symmetry.space_group_name_H-M   'P 1'
#
loop_
_entity.id
_entity.type
_entity.pdbx_description
1 polymer ?
#
loop_
_entity_poly.entity_id
_entity_poly.type
_entity_poly.pdbx_seq_one_letter_code
_entity_poly.pdbx_strand_id
1 'polypeptide(L)'
;MRLREVQKVIADNLPNLLNIEGEDFSRSGTSYKRVHAYDMIRASTINLLNTGLFEPEKEIIESKELLSLVNSNTMTFDKNSYIEFIRVINRVAYKSEAMETLITSSLHSELENDSSLIINLPSRELSIIEFNEIINILDNVFKLLHGSIKDFQSEVIIENFDVGSEWLILSLLSNSAVKLFGSLVTIVQRAQVGNRQIKALDRQLESLDLTEDTKQRVIEAQVEFNLALYGKLADEYLDTNDLENQAEIHSRMTKVLENMDKLLSKGVGFEAAISASNEVAKTFPPIQEQKLLDQAKILDTLKNLPVKGSDQATD
;
A
#
# COMPACT_ATOMS: atom_id res chain seq x y z
N MET A 1 -6.07 1.57 4.13
CA MET A 1 -5.25 2.64 4.71
C MET A 1 -4.58 2.08 5.96
N ARG A 2 -3.28 2.27 6.13
CA ARG A 2 -2.52 1.88 7.32
C ARG A 2 -2.92 2.76 8.51
N LEU A 3 -2.77 2.26 9.73
CA LEU A 3 -3.11 3.04 10.93
C LEU A 3 -2.29 4.33 11.02
N ARG A 4 -1.03 4.30 10.57
CA ARG A 4 -0.16 5.49 10.50
C ARG A 4 -0.59 6.50 9.43
N GLU A 5 -1.17 6.04 8.32
CA GLU A 5 -1.74 6.95 7.30
C GLU A 5 -2.96 7.67 7.87
N VAL A 6 -3.84 6.92 8.56
CA VAL A 6 -4.97 7.48 9.30
C VAL A 6 -4.48 8.50 10.33
N GLN A 7 -3.47 8.15 11.12
CA GLN A 7 -2.89 9.03 12.14
C GLN A 7 -2.38 10.34 11.53
N LYS A 8 -1.67 10.27 10.39
CA LYS A 8 -1.21 11.47 9.67
C LYS A 8 -2.38 12.33 9.19
N VAL A 9 -3.40 11.72 8.57
CA VAL A 9 -4.60 12.44 8.15
C VAL A 9 -5.28 13.11 9.35
N ILE A 10 -5.34 12.45 10.51
CA ILE A 10 -5.86 13.04 11.75
C ILE A 10 -5.00 14.23 12.18
N ALA A 11 -3.70 14.07 12.32
CA ALA A 11 -2.78 15.11 12.76
C ALA A 11 -2.82 16.36 11.87
N ASP A 12 -2.91 16.18 10.55
CA ASP A 12 -2.93 17.27 9.57
C ASP A 12 -4.26 18.05 9.56
N ASN A 13 -5.37 17.45 10.02
CA ASN A 13 -6.72 17.98 9.82
C ASN A 13 -7.50 18.29 11.11
N LEU A 14 -7.23 17.58 12.20
CA LEU A 14 -7.88 17.78 13.50
C LEU A 14 -7.73 19.22 14.02
N PRO A 15 -6.56 19.90 13.93
CA PRO A 15 -6.43 21.27 14.43
C PRO A 15 -7.43 22.26 13.84
N ASN A 16 -7.86 22.05 12.59
CA ASN A 16 -8.83 22.90 11.91
C ASN A 16 -10.27 22.68 12.37
N LEU A 17 -10.55 21.61 13.11
CA LEU A 17 -11.88 21.31 13.64
C LEU A 17 -12.03 21.67 15.12
N LEU A 18 -10.95 22.13 15.77
CA LEU A 18 -10.98 22.55 17.17
C LEU A 18 -11.47 24.00 17.28
N ASN A 19 -12.29 24.26 18.30
CA ASN A 19 -12.74 25.61 18.67
C ASN A 19 -13.45 26.39 17.53
N ILE A 20 -14.28 25.71 16.74
CA ILE A 20 -15.10 26.39 15.73
C ILE A 20 -16.13 27.28 16.42
N GLU A 21 -16.03 28.59 16.19
CA GLU A 21 -16.95 29.59 16.72
C GLU A 21 -17.81 30.19 15.59
N GLY A 22 -19.09 30.40 15.90
CA GLY A 22 -20.04 31.07 15.03
C GLY A 22 -20.36 32.47 15.53
N GLU A 23 -20.06 33.48 14.71
CA GLU A 23 -20.43 34.87 14.94
C GLU A 23 -21.95 35.02 14.82
N ASP A 24 -22.59 35.50 15.89
CA ASP A 24 -24.02 35.80 15.88
C ASP A 24 -24.31 37.04 15.06
N PHE A 25 -25.28 36.94 14.15
CA PHE A 25 -25.84 38.11 13.51
C PHE A 25 -27.32 37.91 13.20
N SER A 26 -28.05 39.02 13.04
CA SER A 26 -29.46 39.00 12.69
C SER A 26 -29.69 39.73 11.37
N ARG A 27 -30.56 39.17 10.54
CA ARG A 27 -31.01 39.79 9.29
C ARG A 27 -32.51 39.59 9.17
N SER A 28 -33.25 40.69 9.04
CA SER A 28 -34.72 40.67 8.88
C SER A 28 -35.47 39.92 9.99
N GLY A 29 -34.98 39.99 11.24
CA GLY A 29 -35.59 39.32 12.40
C GLY A 29 -35.22 37.84 12.57
N THR A 30 -34.50 37.24 11.63
CA THR A 30 -33.97 35.88 11.75
C THR A 30 -32.54 35.92 12.27
N SER A 31 -32.22 35.04 13.24
CA SER A 31 -30.89 34.87 13.80
C SER A 31 -30.10 33.82 13.01
N TYR A 32 -28.88 34.18 12.65
CA TYR A 32 -27.94 33.35 11.89
C TYR A 32 -26.62 33.25 12.63
N LYS A 33 -25.86 32.22 12.26
CA LYS A 33 -24.47 32.01 12.70
C LYS A 33 -23.56 32.04 11.48
N ARG A 34 -22.54 32.90 11.52
CA ARG A 34 -21.48 32.93 10.51
C ARG A 34 -20.25 32.17 11.02
N VAL A 35 -19.84 31.16 10.28
CA VAL A 35 -18.61 30.40 10.51
C VAL A 35 -17.53 30.95 9.59
N HIS A 36 -16.38 31.29 10.17
CA HIS A 36 -15.15 31.68 9.46
C HIS A 36 -14.27 30.44 9.23
N ALA A 37 -13.23 30.54 8.39
CA ALA A 37 -12.36 29.39 8.07
C ALA A 37 -13.12 28.20 7.46
N TYR A 38 -14.27 28.44 6.81
CA TYR A 38 -15.17 27.37 6.39
C TYR A 38 -14.54 26.47 5.33
N ASP A 39 -13.72 27.03 4.44
CA ASP A 39 -13.00 26.29 3.41
C ASP A 39 -12.03 25.26 4.03
N MET A 40 -11.25 25.67 5.04
CA MET A 40 -10.33 24.80 5.77
C MET A 40 -11.08 23.75 6.58
N ILE A 41 -12.12 24.16 7.33
CA ILE A 41 -12.98 23.24 8.10
C ILE A 41 -13.57 22.18 7.16
N ARG A 42 -14.11 22.61 6.02
CA ARG A 42 -14.72 21.72 5.03
C ARG A 42 -13.69 20.75 4.46
N ALA A 43 -12.54 21.25 4.01
CA ALA A 43 -11.48 20.42 3.45
C ALA A 43 -10.99 19.38 4.47
N SER A 44 -10.72 19.81 5.71
CA SER A 44 -10.27 18.93 6.78
C SER A 44 -11.31 17.90 7.19
N THR A 45 -12.59 18.29 7.23
CA THR A 45 -13.67 17.33 7.48
C THR A 45 -13.73 16.28 6.38
N ILE A 46 -13.68 16.68 5.09
CA ILE A 46 -13.71 15.74 3.96
C ILE A 46 -12.52 14.78 4.01
N ASN A 47 -11.32 15.28 4.30
CA ASN A 47 -10.13 14.45 4.44
C ASN A 47 -10.30 13.39 5.53
N LEU A 48 -10.84 13.77 6.69
CA LEU A 48 -11.12 12.85 7.79
C LEU A 48 -12.20 11.82 7.42
N LEU A 49 -13.30 12.24 6.79
CA LEU A 49 -14.37 11.32 6.36
C LEU A 49 -13.85 10.29 5.34
N ASN A 50 -12.91 10.66 4.47
CA ASN A 50 -12.31 9.78 3.48
C ASN A 50 -11.40 8.68 4.07
N THR A 51 -11.10 8.72 5.38
CA THR A 51 -10.42 7.60 6.07
C THR A 51 -11.31 6.37 6.19
N GLY A 52 -12.64 6.52 6.05
CA GLY A 52 -13.63 5.44 6.22
C GLY A 52 -13.98 5.14 7.68
N LEU A 53 -13.46 5.92 8.64
CA LEU A 53 -13.69 5.69 10.08
C LEU A 53 -14.92 6.43 10.64
N PHE A 54 -15.54 7.28 9.83
CA PHE A 54 -16.59 8.21 10.22
C PHE A 54 -17.87 8.03 9.39
N GLU A 55 -18.15 6.81 8.92
CA GLU A 55 -19.33 6.54 8.06
C GLU A 55 -20.66 7.06 8.64
N PRO A 56 -20.97 6.88 9.95
CA PRO A 56 -22.19 7.45 10.52
C PRO A 56 -22.25 8.98 10.45
N GLU A 57 -21.12 9.67 10.66
CA GLU A 57 -21.05 11.14 10.52
C GLU A 57 -21.13 11.57 9.06
N LYS A 58 -20.52 10.81 8.15
CA LYS A 58 -20.58 11.04 6.70
C LYS A 58 -22.01 10.97 6.19
N GLU A 59 -22.77 9.94 6.57
CA GLU A 59 -24.18 9.80 6.22
C GLU A 59 -25.02 10.99 6.69
N ILE A 60 -24.77 11.50 7.90
CA ILE A 60 -25.47 12.69 8.42
C ILE A 60 -25.11 13.94 7.63
N ILE A 61 -23.82 14.13 7.32
CA ILE A 61 -23.32 15.27 6.55
C ILE A 61 -23.93 15.29 5.15
N GLU A 62 -23.97 14.15 4.48
CA GLU A 62 -24.50 14.00 3.12
C GLU A 62 -26.02 14.18 3.10
N SER A 63 -26.75 13.50 3.99
CA SER A 63 -28.23 13.58 4.03
C SER A 63 -28.78 14.97 4.38
N LYS A 64 -28.00 15.78 5.11
CA LYS A 64 -28.38 17.13 5.53
C LYS A 64 -27.62 18.24 4.80
N GLU A 65 -26.81 17.88 3.80
CA GLU A 65 -26.00 18.81 3.00
C GLU A 65 -25.16 19.80 3.83
N LEU A 66 -24.62 19.34 4.97
CA LEU A 66 -23.95 20.21 5.95
C LEU A 66 -22.61 20.81 5.45
N LEU A 67 -22.02 20.23 4.40
CA LEU A 67 -20.77 20.66 3.78
C LEU A 67 -20.97 21.22 2.37
N SER A 68 -21.80 22.26 2.25
CA SER A 68 -22.07 22.93 0.98
C SER A 68 -20.79 23.35 0.24
N LEU A 69 -20.80 23.19 -1.08
CA LEU A 69 -19.74 23.71 -1.96
C LEU A 69 -19.90 25.22 -2.08
N VAL A 70 -19.04 25.98 -1.39
CA VAL A 70 -19.04 27.44 -1.44
C VAL A 70 -17.62 27.94 -1.71
N ASN A 71 -17.44 28.82 -2.69
CA ASN A 71 -16.17 29.50 -2.96
C ASN A 71 -15.99 30.70 -2.03
N SER A 72 -16.09 30.46 -0.71
CA SER A 72 -16.03 31.48 0.32
C SER A 72 -15.40 30.90 1.59
N ASN A 73 -14.53 31.70 2.22
CA ASN A 73 -13.95 31.39 3.53
C ASN A 73 -14.97 31.53 4.69
N THR A 74 -16.18 32.00 4.37
CA THR A 74 -17.26 32.13 5.35
C THR A 74 -18.52 31.41 4.89
N MET A 75 -19.22 30.80 5.84
CA MET A 75 -20.52 30.15 5.63
C MET A 75 -21.53 30.66 6.64
N THR A 76 -22.77 30.86 6.19
CA THR A 76 -23.87 31.29 7.04
C THR A 76 -24.84 30.14 7.21
N PHE A 77 -25.20 29.86 8.46
CA PHE A 77 -26.19 28.86 8.83
C PHE A 77 -27.35 29.53 9.58
N ASP A 78 -28.56 29.02 9.41
CA ASP A 78 -29.60 29.25 10.42
C ASP A 78 -29.23 28.54 11.72
N LYS A 79 -29.88 28.92 12.83
CA LYS A 79 -29.54 28.43 14.16
C LYS A 79 -29.61 26.89 14.27
N ASN A 80 -30.58 26.24 13.64
CA ASN A 80 -30.74 24.79 13.74
C ASN A 80 -29.66 24.07 12.92
N SER A 81 -29.42 24.54 11.69
CA SER A 81 -28.36 24.01 10.83
C SER A 81 -26.97 24.21 11.44
N TYR A 82 -26.73 25.32 12.15
CA TYR A 82 -25.47 25.54 12.87
C TYR A 82 -25.28 24.54 14.02
N ILE A 83 -26.32 24.31 14.84
CA ILE A 83 -26.26 23.35 15.94
C ILE A 83 -25.98 21.94 15.41
N GLU A 84 -26.66 21.56 14.32
CA GLU A 84 -26.44 20.30 13.61
C GLU A 84 -25.01 20.18 13.09
N PHE A 85 -24.52 21.20 12.37
CA PHE A 85 -23.17 21.28 11.83
C PHE A 85 -22.12 21.10 12.93
N ILE A 86 -22.12 21.97 13.95
CA ILE A 86 -21.15 21.90 15.05
C ILE A 86 -21.21 20.56 15.78
N ARG A 87 -22.42 20.01 15.99
CA ARG A 87 -22.56 18.70 16.65
C ARG A 87 -21.84 17.60 15.86
N VAL A 88 -21.99 17.57 14.54
CA VAL A 88 -21.34 16.53 13.71
C VAL A 88 -19.84 16.77 13.61
N ILE A 89 -19.40 18.02 13.39
CA ILE A 89 -17.97 18.34 13.33
C ILE A 89 -17.27 18.02 14.65
N ASN A 90 -17.87 18.35 15.79
CA ASN A 90 -17.31 17.99 17.09
C ASN A 90 -17.25 16.48 17.30
N ARG A 91 -18.22 15.70 16.80
CA ARG A 91 -18.13 14.23 16.84
C ARG A 91 -16.94 13.71 16.04
N VAL A 92 -16.72 14.25 14.84
CA VAL A 92 -15.54 13.91 14.04
C VAL A 92 -14.26 14.28 14.79
N ALA A 93 -14.18 15.48 15.36
CA ALA A 93 -13.01 15.94 16.13
C ALA A 93 -12.73 15.04 17.36
N TYR A 94 -13.73 14.79 18.21
CA TYR A 94 -13.55 13.96 19.41
C TYR A 94 -13.19 12.51 19.08
N LYS A 95 -13.80 11.93 18.04
CA LYS A 95 -13.44 10.59 17.57
C LYS A 95 -12.00 10.57 17.04
N SER A 96 -11.59 11.60 16.32
CA SER A 96 -10.22 11.72 15.79
C SER A 96 -9.20 11.79 16.91
N GLU A 97 -9.43 12.61 17.94
CA GLU A 97 -8.56 12.71 19.12
C GLU A 97 -8.46 11.38 19.89
N ALA A 98 -9.59 10.69 20.07
CA ALA A 98 -9.62 9.38 20.70
C ALA A 98 -8.86 8.32 19.88
N MET A 99 -9.00 8.36 18.56
CA MET A 99 -8.29 7.47 17.64
C MET A 99 -6.80 7.74 17.62
N GLU A 100 -6.37 9.00 17.59
CA GLU A 100 -4.97 9.39 17.68
C GLU A 100 -4.34 8.85 18.96
N THR A 101 -5.02 9.04 20.10
CA THR A 101 -4.58 8.50 21.39
C THR A 101 -4.47 6.97 21.36
N LEU A 102 -5.46 6.29 20.79
CA LEU A 102 -5.48 4.84 20.67
C LEU A 102 -4.35 4.34 19.77
N ILE A 103 -4.15 4.94 18.61
CA ILE A 103 -3.08 4.57 17.67
C ILE A 103 -1.72 4.78 18.34
N THR A 104 -1.46 5.96 18.90
CA THR A 104 -0.18 6.27 19.58
C THR A 104 0.10 5.31 20.74
N SER A 105 -0.92 4.95 21.53
CA SER A 105 -0.76 3.99 22.63
C SER A 105 -0.63 2.52 22.20
N SER A 106 -1.10 2.18 21.00
CA SER A 106 -1.11 0.81 20.48
C SER A 106 0.10 0.49 19.61
N LEU A 107 0.71 1.50 18.98
CA LEU A 107 1.92 1.34 18.19
C LEU A 107 3.12 1.07 19.12
N HIS A 108 3.72 -0.11 19.00
CA HIS A 108 4.85 -0.53 19.84
C HIS A 108 6.14 0.32 19.67
N SER A 109 6.22 1.13 18.62
CA SER A 109 7.32 2.08 18.39
C SER A 109 6.88 3.18 17.41
N GLU A 110 7.39 4.41 17.58
CA GLU A 110 7.22 5.50 16.60
C GLU A 110 8.23 5.44 15.45
N LEU A 111 9.07 4.39 15.37
CA LEU A 111 10.33 4.35 14.64
C LEU A 111 10.24 4.34 13.10
N GLU A 112 9.06 4.53 12.50
CA GLU A 112 8.97 4.70 11.04
C GLU A 112 9.56 6.06 10.65
N ASN A 113 10.71 6.03 9.98
CA ASN A 113 11.43 7.21 9.51
C ASN A 113 11.64 7.14 7.98
N ASP A 114 12.30 8.15 7.42
CA ASP A 114 12.50 8.28 5.98
C ASP A 114 13.38 7.18 5.37
N SER A 115 14.14 6.44 6.20
CA SER A 115 14.92 5.27 5.80
C SER A 115 14.23 3.93 6.11
N SER A 116 12.97 3.94 6.53
CA SER A 116 12.19 2.71 6.72
C SER A 116 11.64 2.18 5.39
N LEU A 117 11.80 0.88 5.15
CA LEU A 117 11.16 0.12 4.07
C LEU A 117 9.93 -0.61 4.64
N ILE A 118 8.79 -0.42 3.99
CA ILE A 118 7.53 -1.05 4.40
C ILE A 118 7.24 -2.23 3.48
N ILE A 119 6.95 -3.38 4.07
CA ILE A 119 6.61 -4.60 3.36
C ILE A 119 5.18 -4.99 3.68
N ASN A 120 4.33 -5.04 2.66
CA ASN A 120 2.99 -5.57 2.76
C ASN A 120 2.98 -7.07 2.50
N LEU A 121 2.53 -7.85 3.47
CA LEU A 121 2.32 -9.29 3.32
C LEU A 121 1.09 -9.57 2.42
N PRO A 122 0.96 -10.80 1.90
CA PRO A 122 -0.19 -11.21 1.09
C PRO A 122 -1.52 -11.05 1.85
N SER A 123 -2.56 -10.63 1.12
CA SER A 123 -3.86 -10.28 1.70
C SER A 123 -4.80 -11.48 1.79
N ARG A 124 -4.31 -12.53 2.43
CA ARG A 124 -4.98 -13.82 2.67
C ARG A 124 -4.38 -14.48 3.90
N GLU A 125 -5.07 -15.48 4.44
CA GLU A 125 -4.50 -16.32 5.49
C GLU A 125 -3.22 -17.01 5.00
N LEU A 126 -2.17 -16.93 5.82
CA LEU A 126 -0.88 -17.56 5.57
C LEU A 126 -0.68 -18.69 6.56
N SER A 127 -0.26 -19.85 6.07
CA SER A 127 0.31 -20.87 6.94
C SER A 127 1.66 -20.41 7.50
N ILE A 128 2.06 -20.97 8.64
CA ILE A 128 3.40 -20.70 9.24
C ILE A 128 4.52 -21.01 8.24
N ILE A 129 4.34 -22.06 7.43
CA ILE A 129 5.32 -22.47 6.41
C ILE A 129 5.45 -21.39 5.34
N GLU A 130 4.33 -20.90 4.79
CA GLU A 130 4.36 -19.85 3.78
C GLU A 130 4.94 -18.54 4.32
N PHE A 131 4.60 -18.17 5.55
CA PHE A 131 5.19 -17.00 6.20
C PHE A 131 6.70 -17.15 6.33
N ASN A 132 7.17 -18.29 6.84
CA ASN A 132 8.61 -18.57 6.96
C ASN A 132 9.32 -18.55 5.60
N GLU A 133 8.70 -19.07 4.54
CA GLU A 133 9.24 -18.97 3.18
C GLU A 133 9.40 -17.51 2.74
N ILE A 134 8.40 -16.65 2.96
CA ILE A 134 8.47 -15.23 2.61
C ILE A 134 9.64 -14.56 3.35
N ILE A 135 9.76 -14.79 4.66
CA ILE A 135 10.84 -14.23 5.48
C ILE A 135 12.21 -14.72 5.01
N ASN A 136 12.36 -16.00 4.67
CA ASN A 136 13.62 -16.55 4.17
C ASN A 136 14.01 -15.97 2.80
N ILE A 137 13.04 -15.72 1.91
CA ILE A 137 13.32 -15.09 0.62
C ILE A 137 13.74 -13.63 0.83
N LEU A 138 13.08 -12.90 1.74
CA LEU A 138 13.44 -11.52 2.12
C LEU A 138 14.86 -11.45 2.68
N ASP A 139 15.19 -12.31 3.65
CA ASP A 139 16.53 -12.38 4.25
C ASP A 139 17.61 -12.66 3.18
N ASN A 140 17.34 -13.57 2.25
CA ASN A 140 18.25 -13.83 1.13
C ASN A 140 18.44 -12.62 0.21
N VAL A 141 17.38 -11.85 -0.07
CA VAL A 141 17.49 -10.60 -0.84
C VAL A 141 18.43 -9.62 -0.13
N PHE A 142 18.22 -9.37 1.16
CA PHE A 142 19.04 -8.41 1.90
C PHE A 142 20.49 -8.88 2.06
N LYS A 143 20.74 -10.18 2.27
CA LYS A 143 22.11 -10.75 2.30
C LYS A 143 22.85 -10.55 0.99
N LEU A 144 22.18 -10.77 -0.14
CA LEU A 144 22.78 -10.58 -1.46
C LEU A 144 23.06 -9.10 -1.75
N LEU A 145 22.14 -8.21 -1.36
CA LEU A 145 22.31 -6.76 -1.50
C LEU A 145 23.46 -6.23 -0.62
N HIS A 146 23.53 -6.67 0.63
CA HIS A 146 24.60 -6.32 1.56
C HIS A 146 26.00 -6.66 1.01
N GLY A 147 26.13 -7.82 0.35
CA GLY A 147 27.37 -8.23 -0.30
C GLY A 147 27.68 -7.51 -1.62
N SER A 148 26.76 -6.73 -2.18
CA SER A 148 26.86 -6.20 -3.56
C SER A 148 26.80 -4.67 -3.65
N ILE A 149 26.14 -4.01 -2.70
CA ILE A 149 25.88 -2.57 -2.75
C ILE A 149 26.24 -1.94 -1.40
N LYS A 150 27.07 -0.90 -1.43
CA LYS A 150 27.56 -0.21 -0.24
C LYS A 150 26.44 0.31 0.67
N ASP A 151 25.36 0.82 0.09
CA ASP A 151 24.23 1.39 0.83
C ASP A 151 23.43 0.35 1.64
N PHE A 152 23.64 -0.96 1.39
CA PHE A 152 23.01 -2.07 2.11
C PHE A 152 23.96 -2.77 3.09
N GLN A 153 25.13 -2.19 3.39
CA GLN A 153 26.15 -2.78 4.27
C GLN A 153 25.79 -2.80 5.78
N SER A 154 24.63 -2.30 6.17
CA SER A 154 24.14 -2.44 7.56
C SER A 154 23.28 -3.69 7.73
N GLU A 155 23.14 -4.14 8.97
CA GLU A 155 22.11 -5.12 9.32
C GLU A 155 20.72 -4.52 9.04
N VAL A 156 19.86 -5.29 8.38
CA VAL A 156 18.45 -4.93 8.18
C VAL A 156 17.66 -5.50 9.34
N ILE A 157 17.06 -4.62 10.13
CA ILE A 157 16.40 -4.98 11.40
C ILE A 157 14.89 -4.75 11.24
N ILE A 158 14.09 -5.70 11.73
CA ILE A 158 12.64 -5.51 11.88
C ILE A 158 12.41 -4.48 12.98
N GLU A 159 11.92 -3.30 12.62
CA GLU A 159 11.65 -2.21 13.56
C GLU A 159 10.31 -2.39 14.26
N ASN A 160 9.30 -2.85 13.50
CA ASN A 160 7.93 -2.95 14.01
C ASN A 160 7.04 -3.83 13.12
N PHE A 161 5.92 -4.24 13.71
CA PHE A 161 4.73 -4.73 13.02
C PHE A 161 3.64 -3.68 13.21
N ASP A 162 3.00 -3.23 12.14
CA ASP A 162 1.86 -2.33 12.30
C ASP A 162 0.68 -3.15 12.87
N VAL A 163 0.25 -2.82 14.09
CA VAL A 163 -0.61 -3.70 14.91
C VAL A 163 -1.97 -3.88 14.24
N GLY A 164 -2.41 -5.15 14.09
CA GLY A 164 -3.68 -5.47 13.44
C GLY A 164 -3.63 -5.38 11.90
N SER A 165 -2.43 -5.46 11.32
CA SER A 165 -2.24 -5.27 9.89
C SER A 165 -1.23 -6.25 9.27
N GLU A 166 -1.24 -6.32 7.95
CA GLU A 166 -0.35 -7.18 7.14
C GLU A 166 1.00 -6.50 6.83
N TRP A 167 1.46 -5.53 7.63
CA TRP A 167 2.64 -4.72 7.29
C TRP A 167 3.82 -4.97 8.23
N LEU A 168 5.00 -5.22 7.64
CA LEU A 168 6.30 -5.29 8.31
C LEU A 168 7.07 -4.01 8.03
N ILE A 169 7.72 -3.45 9.06
CA ILE A 169 8.56 -2.25 8.93
C ILE A 169 10.01 -2.65 9.15
N LEU A 170 10.87 -2.38 8.17
CA LEU A 170 12.31 -2.63 8.23
C LEU A 170 13.09 -1.32 8.23
N SER A 171 14.12 -1.23 9.09
CA SER A 171 15.09 -0.12 9.05
C SER A 171 16.14 -0.37 8.00
N LEU A 172 16.37 0.58 7.10
CA LEU A 172 17.59 0.65 6.30
C LEU A 172 18.49 1.80 6.79
N LEU A 173 19.78 1.73 6.47
CA LEU A 173 20.77 2.74 6.90
C LEU A 173 20.50 4.14 6.36
N SER A 174 19.89 4.24 5.18
CA SER A 174 19.75 5.51 4.46
C SER A 174 18.58 5.52 3.49
N ASN A 175 18.11 6.73 3.20
CA ASN A 175 17.11 6.99 2.15
C ASN A 175 17.59 6.52 0.77
N SER A 176 18.90 6.55 0.51
CA SER A 176 19.50 6.03 -0.71
C SER A 176 19.27 4.52 -0.86
N ALA A 177 19.40 3.75 0.22
CA ALA A 177 19.12 2.33 0.22
C ALA A 177 17.64 2.05 -0.09
N VAL A 178 16.72 2.81 0.53
CA VAL A 178 15.28 2.69 0.24
C VAL A 178 14.98 3.03 -1.23
N LYS A 179 15.60 4.10 -1.76
CA LYS A 179 15.46 4.52 -3.16
C LYS A 179 15.94 3.45 -4.14
N LEU A 180 17.12 2.88 -3.89
CA LEU A 180 17.68 1.78 -4.69
C LEU A 180 16.76 0.55 -4.65
N PHE A 181 16.23 0.22 -3.46
CA PHE A 181 15.27 -0.87 -3.31
C PHE A 181 13.97 -0.61 -4.09
N GLY A 182 13.44 0.62 -4.05
CA GLY A 182 12.27 0.99 -4.85
C GLY A 182 12.49 0.84 -6.35
N SER A 183 13.67 1.24 -6.84
CA SER A 183 14.07 1.01 -8.24
C SER A 183 14.12 -0.49 -8.60
N LEU A 184 14.59 -1.36 -7.69
CA LEU A 184 14.52 -2.82 -7.87
C LEU A 184 13.08 -3.33 -7.98
N VAL A 185 12.19 -2.85 -7.12
CA VAL A 185 10.76 -3.22 -7.18
C VAL A 185 10.17 -2.81 -8.53
N THR A 186 10.45 -1.59 -8.99
CA THR A 186 9.96 -1.06 -10.27
C THR A 186 10.45 -1.90 -11.46
N ILE A 187 11.74 -2.23 -11.53
CA ILE A 187 12.29 -2.97 -12.68
C ILE A 187 11.71 -4.39 -12.77
N VAL A 188 11.55 -5.06 -11.62
CA VAL A 188 10.92 -6.40 -11.56
C VAL A 188 9.44 -6.31 -11.92
N GLN A 189 8.71 -5.34 -11.40
CA GLN A 189 7.27 -5.17 -11.70
C GLN A 189 7.03 -4.91 -13.20
N ARG A 190 7.87 -4.10 -13.85
CA ARG A 190 7.82 -3.89 -15.30
C ARG A 190 8.05 -5.20 -16.07
N ALA A 191 9.02 -6.00 -15.64
CA ALA A 191 9.29 -7.30 -16.23
C ALA A 191 8.14 -8.31 -16.02
N GLN A 192 7.44 -8.24 -14.87
CA GLN A 192 6.29 -9.08 -14.57
C GLN A 192 5.11 -8.85 -15.53
N VAL A 193 4.92 -7.64 -16.05
CA VAL A 193 3.91 -7.38 -17.08
C VAL A 193 4.17 -8.24 -18.33
N GLY A 194 5.45 -8.45 -18.68
CA GLY A 194 5.87 -9.41 -19.71
C GLY A 194 5.64 -10.87 -19.31
N ASN A 195 6.05 -11.25 -18.09
CA ASN A 195 5.87 -12.63 -17.57
C ASN A 195 4.40 -13.06 -17.42
N ARG A 196 3.45 -12.13 -17.28
CA ARG A 196 2.00 -12.43 -17.29
C ARG A 196 1.55 -13.10 -18.58
N GLN A 197 2.14 -12.73 -19.71
CA GLN A 197 1.83 -13.34 -21.01
C GLN A 197 2.36 -14.77 -21.09
N ILE A 198 3.49 -15.03 -20.41
CA ILE A 198 4.13 -16.34 -20.39
C ILE A 198 3.41 -17.31 -19.45
N LYS A 199 3.02 -16.89 -18.23
CA LYS A 199 2.18 -17.73 -17.35
C LYS A 199 0.79 -18.03 -17.95
N ALA A 200 0.26 -17.11 -18.76
CA ALA A 200 -0.95 -17.38 -19.55
C ALA A 200 -0.70 -18.45 -20.63
N LEU A 201 0.50 -18.45 -21.22
CA LEU A 201 0.97 -19.50 -22.13
C LEU A 201 1.12 -20.85 -21.40
N ASP A 202 1.66 -20.88 -20.18
CA ASP A 202 1.77 -22.10 -19.37
C ASP A 202 0.40 -22.73 -19.09
N ARG A 203 -0.61 -21.92 -18.75
CA ARG A 203 -1.99 -22.42 -18.56
C ARG A 203 -2.61 -22.93 -19.85
N GLN A 204 -2.26 -22.33 -20.98
CA GLN A 204 -2.65 -22.84 -22.29
C GLN A 204 -1.92 -24.16 -22.62
N LEU A 205 -0.66 -24.31 -22.21
CA LEU A 205 0.12 -25.54 -22.37
C LEU A 205 -0.37 -26.65 -21.44
N GLU A 206 -0.84 -26.34 -20.23
CA GLU A 206 -1.51 -27.29 -19.33
C GLU A 206 -2.85 -27.79 -19.90
N SER A 207 -3.52 -26.97 -20.72
CA SER A 207 -4.75 -27.37 -21.43
C SER A 207 -4.50 -28.20 -22.69
N LEU A 208 -3.24 -28.36 -23.09
CA LEU A 208 -2.82 -29.21 -24.20
C LEU A 208 -2.38 -30.57 -23.66
N ASP A 209 -2.82 -31.67 -24.29
CA ASP A 209 -2.36 -33.04 -24.00
C ASP A 209 -0.90 -33.22 -24.47
N LEU A 210 0.03 -32.59 -23.76
CA LEU A 210 1.46 -32.65 -24.02
C LEU A 210 2.08 -33.88 -23.36
N THR A 211 3.03 -34.50 -24.04
CA THR A 211 3.86 -35.57 -23.46
C THR A 211 4.74 -35.01 -22.34
N GLU A 212 5.09 -35.84 -21.35
CA GLU A 212 5.96 -35.43 -20.23
C GLU A 212 7.32 -34.88 -20.67
N ASP A 213 7.89 -35.42 -21.75
CA ASP A 213 9.13 -34.90 -22.36
C ASP A 213 8.97 -33.46 -22.88
N THR A 214 7.82 -33.16 -23.51
CA THR A 214 7.54 -31.81 -24.01
C THR A 214 7.32 -30.83 -22.87
N LYS A 215 6.62 -31.24 -21.80
CA LYS A 215 6.45 -30.42 -20.60
C LYS A 215 7.79 -30.08 -19.95
N GLN A 216 8.67 -31.07 -19.81
CA GLN A 216 9.99 -30.86 -19.22
C GLN A 216 10.83 -29.88 -20.03
N ARG A 217 10.84 -29.99 -21.36
CA ARG A 217 11.55 -29.05 -22.25
C ARG A 217 11.00 -27.63 -22.20
N VAL A 218 9.68 -27.48 -22.04
CA VAL A 218 9.05 -26.16 -21.84
C VAL A 218 9.49 -25.54 -20.51
N ILE A 219 9.48 -26.32 -19.42
CA ILE A 219 9.92 -25.86 -18.10
C ILE A 219 11.39 -25.41 -18.15
N GLU A 220 12.26 -26.19 -18.78
CA GLU A 220 13.68 -25.86 -18.93
C GLU A 220 13.88 -24.57 -19.74
N ALA A 221 13.22 -24.46 -20.90
CA ALA A 221 13.26 -23.24 -21.72
C ALA A 221 12.75 -22.02 -20.94
N GLN A 222 11.74 -22.19 -20.10
CA GLN A 222 11.18 -21.14 -19.27
C GLN A 222 12.16 -20.66 -18.19
N VAL A 223 12.85 -21.61 -17.54
CA VAL A 223 13.89 -21.31 -16.55
C VAL A 223 15.05 -20.56 -17.20
N GLU A 224 15.53 -21.03 -18.35
CA GLU A 224 16.60 -20.35 -19.11
C GLU A 224 16.19 -18.94 -19.55
N PHE A 225 14.98 -18.79 -20.07
CA PHE A 225 14.46 -17.48 -20.46
C PHE A 225 14.37 -16.53 -19.27
N ASN A 226 13.84 -16.98 -18.14
CA ASN A 226 13.73 -16.17 -16.93
C ASN A 226 15.11 -15.74 -16.42
N LEU A 227 16.09 -16.64 -16.41
CA LEU A 227 17.47 -16.32 -16.01
C LEU A 227 18.11 -15.28 -16.94
N ALA A 228 17.94 -15.43 -18.25
CA ALA A 228 18.43 -14.45 -19.21
C ALA A 228 17.75 -13.08 -19.06
N LEU A 229 16.44 -13.08 -18.79
CA LEU A 229 15.68 -11.86 -18.50
C LEU A 229 16.20 -11.17 -17.25
N TYR A 230 16.36 -11.89 -16.13
CA TYR A 230 16.90 -11.32 -14.89
C TYR A 230 18.33 -10.82 -15.05
N GLY A 231 19.17 -11.51 -15.84
CA GLY A 231 20.52 -11.03 -16.16
C GLY A 231 20.49 -9.68 -16.89
N LYS A 232 19.63 -9.54 -17.90
CA LYS A 232 19.47 -8.27 -18.62
C LYS A 232 18.95 -7.14 -17.73
N LEU A 233 18.00 -7.45 -16.84
CA LEU A 233 17.46 -6.46 -15.89
C LEU A 233 18.51 -6.08 -14.84
N ALA A 234 19.40 -7.01 -14.46
CA ALA A 234 20.53 -6.71 -13.59
C ALA A 234 21.48 -5.72 -14.25
N ASP A 235 21.83 -5.92 -15.53
CA ASP A 235 22.62 -4.96 -16.30
C ASP A 235 21.96 -3.58 -16.35
N GLU A 236 20.67 -3.52 -16.71
CA GLU A 236 19.92 -2.26 -16.76
C GLU A 236 19.89 -1.56 -15.40
N TYR A 237 19.70 -2.30 -14.32
CA TYR A 237 19.67 -1.76 -12.97
C TYR A 237 21.04 -1.21 -12.54
N LEU A 238 22.11 -1.96 -12.77
CA LEU A 238 23.47 -1.56 -12.39
C LEU A 238 23.90 -0.32 -13.19
N ASP A 239 23.64 -0.30 -14.49
CA ASP A 239 23.96 0.82 -15.37
C ASP A 239 23.16 2.08 -15.00
N THR A 240 21.86 1.95 -14.75
CA THR A 240 20.97 3.10 -14.42
C THR A 240 21.35 3.76 -13.10
N ASN A 241 21.89 2.99 -12.15
CA ASN A 241 22.25 3.47 -10.82
C ASN A 241 23.76 3.72 -10.65
N ASP A 242 24.55 3.66 -11.73
CA ASP A 242 26.01 3.85 -11.73
C ASP A 242 26.72 2.94 -10.71
N LEU A 243 26.31 1.67 -10.67
CA LEU A 243 26.85 0.66 -9.76
C LEU A 243 27.89 -0.23 -10.47
N GLU A 244 28.82 -0.81 -9.70
CA GLU A 244 29.83 -1.70 -10.25
C GLU A 244 29.21 -2.93 -10.93
N ASN A 245 29.47 -3.09 -12.24
CA ASN A 245 29.01 -4.24 -13.01
C ASN A 245 30.14 -5.28 -13.20
N GLN A 246 30.57 -5.88 -12.09
CA GLN A 246 31.49 -7.04 -12.09
C GLN A 246 30.68 -8.35 -12.08
N ALA A 247 31.24 -9.42 -12.65
CA ALA A 247 30.53 -10.71 -12.82
C ALA A 247 29.92 -11.27 -11.51
N GLU A 248 30.61 -11.09 -10.38
CA GLU A 248 30.09 -11.51 -9.07
C GLU A 248 28.88 -10.68 -8.63
N ILE A 249 28.96 -9.35 -8.79
CA ILE A 249 27.87 -8.41 -8.45
C ILE A 249 26.67 -8.66 -9.37
N HIS A 250 26.91 -8.83 -10.67
CA HIS A 250 25.89 -9.16 -11.66
C HIS A 250 25.14 -10.44 -11.33
N SER A 251 25.87 -11.51 -10.98
CA SER A 251 25.28 -12.79 -10.58
C SER A 251 24.42 -12.66 -9.32
N ARG A 252 24.92 -11.93 -8.31
CA ARG A 252 24.14 -11.64 -7.09
C ARG A 252 22.90 -10.82 -7.39
N MET A 253 23.00 -9.80 -8.24
CA MET A 253 21.88 -8.95 -8.63
C MET A 253 20.82 -9.72 -9.42
N THR A 254 21.24 -10.58 -10.34
CA THR A 254 20.35 -11.51 -11.06
C THR A 254 19.54 -12.35 -10.06
N LYS A 255 20.19 -12.85 -9.00
CA LYS A 255 19.51 -13.63 -7.97
C LYS A 255 18.58 -12.80 -7.08
N VAL A 256 18.93 -11.54 -6.80
CA VAL A 256 18.05 -10.59 -6.10
C VAL A 256 16.77 -10.39 -6.91
N LEU A 257 16.87 -10.11 -8.20
CA LEU A 257 15.71 -9.89 -9.07
C LEU A 257 14.81 -11.13 -9.15
N GLU A 258 15.38 -12.32 -9.25
CA GLU A 258 14.63 -13.59 -9.20
C GLU A 258 13.85 -13.75 -7.87
N ASN A 259 14.49 -13.44 -6.74
CA ASN A 259 13.85 -13.55 -5.43
C ASN A 259 12.76 -12.47 -5.22
N MET A 260 12.99 -11.26 -5.74
CA MET A 260 11.99 -10.19 -5.74
C MET A 260 10.76 -10.57 -6.58
N ASP A 261 10.96 -11.17 -7.75
CA ASP A 261 9.84 -11.67 -8.58
C ASP A 261 9.00 -12.72 -7.84
N LYS A 262 9.65 -13.62 -7.09
CA LYS A 262 8.96 -14.62 -6.25
C LYS A 262 8.13 -13.98 -5.15
N LEU A 263 8.65 -12.95 -4.47
CA LEU A 263 7.95 -12.22 -3.42
C LEU A 263 6.69 -11.54 -3.98
N LEU A 264 6.85 -10.77 -5.07
CA LEU A 264 5.72 -10.13 -5.75
C LEU A 264 4.69 -11.15 -6.27
N SER A 265 5.14 -12.29 -6.83
CA SER A 265 4.28 -13.40 -7.26
C SER A 265 3.55 -14.13 -6.13
N LYS A 266 4.00 -13.98 -4.87
CA LYS A 266 3.34 -14.49 -3.67
C LYS A 266 2.37 -13.47 -3.07
N GLY A 267 2.27 -12.26 -3.63
CA GLY A 267 1.41 -11.19 -3.13
C GLY A 267 2.07 -10.28 -2.09
N VAL A 268 3.39 -10.35 -1.93
CA VAL A 268 4.14 -9.38 -1.13
C VAL A 268 4.23 -8.07 -1.92
N GLY A 269 4.07 -6.93 -1.25
CA GLY A 269 4.25 -5.62 -1.83
C GLY A 269 5.22 -4.77 -1.01
N PHE A 270 5.73 -3.70 -1.62
CA PHE A 270 6.73 -2.82 -1.01
C PHE A 270 6.36 -1.37 -1.20
N GLU A 271 6.57 -0.56 -0.16
CA GLU A 271 6.38 0.89 -0.22
C GLU A 271 7.43 1.60 0.63
N ALA A 272 7.64 2.88 0.33
CA ALA A 272 8.42 3.75 1.21
C ALA A 272 7.58 4.12 2.46
N ALA A 273 8.26 4.52 3.53
CA ALA A 273 7.61 5.11 4.69
C ALA A 273 6.75 6.33 4.32
N ILE A 274 5.72 6.60 5.13
CA ILE A 274 4.81 7.75 4.98
C ILE A 274 5.55 9.09 5.17
N SER A 275 6.66 9.05 5.91
CA SER A 275 7.58 10.16 6.18
C SER A 275 8.65 10.32 5.09
N ALA A 276 8.77 9.37 4.15
CA ALA A 276 9.78 9.42 3.11
C ALA A 276 9.58 10.63 2.19
N SER A 277 10.70 11.13 1.63
CA SER A 277 10.65 12.23 0.67
C SER A 277 9.90 11.82 -0.60
N ASN A 278 9.31 12.80 -1.30
CA ASN A 278 8.64 12.56 -2.58
C ASN A 278 9.56 11.91 -3.63
N GLU A 279 10.87 12.12 -3.52
CA GLU A 279 11.84 11.50 -4.43
C GLU A 279 11.94 9.99 -4.19
N VAL A 280 11.97 9.56 -2.93
CA VAL A 280 12.01 8.14 -2.54
C VAL A 280 10.64 7.48 -2.77
N ALA A 281 9.55 8.13 -2.39
CA ALA A 281 8.21 7.58 -2.57
C ALA A 281 7.90 7.26 -4.05
N LYS A 282 8.36 8.10 -4.98
CA LYS A 282 8.16 7.92 -6.43
C LYS A 282 8.96 6.78 -7.06
N THR A 283 9.94 6.21 -6.37
CA THR A 283 10.65 5.03 -6.91
C THR A 283 9.85 3.75 -6.76
N PHE A 284 8.83 3.73 -5.90
CA PHE A 284 7.98 2.57 -5.72
C PHE A 284 6.77 2.65 -6.67
N PRO A 285 6.45 1.55 -7.36
CA PRO A 285 5.20 1.49 -8.11
C PRO A 285 4.01 1.38 -7.14
N PRO A 286 2.78 1.74 -7.56
CA PRO A 286 1.61 1.63 -6.71
C PRO A 286 1.40 0.20 -6.19
N ILE A 287 1.11 0.05 -4.88
CA ILE A 287 0.98 -1.26 -4.21
C ILE A 287 -0.08 -2.15 -4.87
N GLN A 288 -1.16 -1.55 -5.39
CA GLN A 288 -2.21 -2.27 -6.10
C GLN A 288 -1.67 -2.93 -7.37
N GLU A 289 -0.77 -2.26 -8.10
CA GLU A 289 -0.19 -2.80 -9.32
C GLU A 289 0.83 -3.92 -9.05
N GLN A 290 1.55 -3.82 -7.93
CA GLN A 290 2.47 -4.86 -7.45
C GLN A 290 1.71 -6.16 -7.13
N LYS A 291 0.52 -6.05 -6.51
CA LYS A 291 -0.27 -7.18 -6.03
C LYS A 291 -1.19 -7.84 -7.07
N LEU A 292 -1.23 -7.34 -8.31
CA LEU A 292 -2.12 -7.87 -9.37
C LEU A 292 -1.94 -9.39 -9.64
N LEU A 293 -0.75 -9.96 -9.37
CA LEU A 293 -0.49 -11.39 -9.59
C LEU A 293 -1.14 -12.30 -8.54
N ASP A 294 -1.36 -11.82 -7.31
CA ASP A 294 -2.04 -12.59 -6.27
C ASP A 294 -3.54 -12.73 -6.60
N GLN A 295 -4.13 -11.66 -7.14
CA GLN A 295 -5.54 -11.64 -7.55
C GLN A 295 -5.85 -12.60 -8.72
N ALA A 296 -4.89 -12.80 -9.64
CA ALA A 296 -5.05 -13.75 -10.74
C ALA A 296 -5.14 -15.21 -10.24
N LYS A 297 -4.52 -15.55 -9.10
CA LYS A 297 -4.69 -16.85 -8.45
C LYS A 297 -6.02 -16.97 -7.71
N ILE A 298 -6.51 -15.88 -7.10
CA ILE A 298 -7.82 -15.86 -6.42
C ILE A 298 -8.97 -16.12 -7.42
N LEU A 299 -8.88 -15.60 -8.64
CA LEU A 299 -9.86 -15.85 -9.70
C LEU A 299 -9.92 -17.33 -10.12
N ASP A 300 -8.83 -18.09 -9.99
CA ASP A 300 -8.83 -19.54 -10.25
C ASP A 300 -9.47 -20.32 -9.10
N THR A 301 -9.31 -19.86 -7.86
CA THR A 301 -10.01 -20.45 -6.71
C THR A 301 -11.52 -20.21 -6.79
N LEU A 302 -11.95 -19.07 -7.35
CA LEU A 302 -13.36 -18.74 -7.57
C LEU A 302 -14.00 -19.54 -8.71
N LYS A 303 -13.23 -19.99 -9.71
CA LYS A 303 -13.72 -20.90 -10.76
C LYS A 303 -13.95 -22.33 -10.27
N ASN A 304 -13.36 -22.70 -9.14
CA ASN A 304 -13.49 -24.02 -8.52
C ASN A 304 -14.55 -24.07 -7.39
N LEU A 305 -15.33 -23.00 -7.21
CA LEU A 305 -16.53 -23.09 -6.38
C LEU A 305 -17.55 -24.00 -7.09
N PRO A 306 -18.14 -25.00 -6.41
CA PRO A 306 -19.13 -25.87 -7.04
C PRO A 306 -20.28 -25.00 -7.55
N VAL A 307 -20.53 -25.09 -8.87
CA VAL A 307 -21.72 -24.51 -9.49
C VAL A 307 -22.92 -25.17 -8.79
N LYS A 308 -23.58 -24.42 -7.90
CA LYS A 308 -24.84 -24.87 -7.31
C LYS A 308 -25.87 -24.91 -8.43
N GLY A 309 -26.14 -26.11 -8.94
CA GLY A 309 -27.27 -26.38 -9.82
C GLY A 309 -26.92 -27.18 -11.07
N SER A 310 -26.62 -28.46 -10.92
CA SER A 310 -26.88 -29.45 -11.96
C SER A 310 -26.93 -30.85 -11.35
N ASP A 311 -28.11 -31.22 -10.86
CA ASP A 311 -28.66 -32.58 -10.88
C ASP A 311 -30.19 -32.34 -10.90
N GLN A 312 -30.77 -32.17 -12.09
CA GLN A 312 -31.40 -33.23 -12.87
C GLN A 312 -32.32 -34.12 -12.03
N ALA A 313 -33.61 -33.79 -12.14
CA ALA A 313 -34.70 -34.73 -11.95
C ALA A 313 -34.61 -35.83 -13.02
N THR A 314 -34.57 -37.08 -12.55
CA THR A 314 -34.90 -38.39 -13.17
C THR A 314 -34.27 -39.42 -12.21
N ASP A 315 -34.96 -40.32 -11.51
CA ASP A 315 -36.28 -40.94 -11.67
C ASP A 315 -37.11 -40.91 -10.36
#